data_AF-A0A8J7E7Z9-F1
#
_entry.id   AF-A0A8J7E7Z9-F1
#
_cell.length_a   1.000
_cell.length_b   1.000
_cell.length_c   1.000
_cell.angle_alpha   90.00
_cell.angle_beta   90.00
_cell.angle_gamma   90.00
#
_symmetry.space_group_name_H-M   'P 1'
#
loop_
_entity.id
_entity.type
_entity.pdbx_description
1 polymer ?
#
loop_
_entity_poly.entity_id
_entity_poly.type
_entity_poly.pdbx_seq_one_letter_code
_entity_poly.pdbx_strand_id
1 'polypeptide(L)'
;MAKLVRQLLQQLSNETFLRRLHQFEGTISKVLSIGLIGIILAMVFDLAIVMGKAIFTTAPGTFLGQTAIDILGLFLSVLIALEILENITAYIQKHVVQVELVIATALTAVGRKIIILDLAKVSGVTLIGLAIAIFALAISYWIVRTSHR
;
A
#
# COMPACT_ATOMS: atom_id res chain seq x y z
N MET A 1 -38.01 8.64 37.53
CA MET A 1 -36.55 8.45 37.46
C MET A 1 -36.08 7.71 36.20
N ALA A 2 -36.75 6.64 35.74
CA ALA A 2 -36.33 5.88 34.55
C ALA A 2 -36.32 6.66 33.20
N LYS A 3 -37.20 7.66 33.02
CA LYS A 3 -37.22 8.49 31.80
C LYS A 3 -36.05 9.48 31.71
N LEU A 4 -35.63 10.06 32.84
CA LEU A 4 -34.49 10.98 32.91
C LEU A 4 -33.16 10.24 32.68
N VAL A 5 -33.01 9.02 33.20
CA VAL A 5 -31.85 8.16 32.94
C VAL A 5 -31.79 7.73 31.47
N ARG A 6 -32.94 7.39 30.84
CA ARG A 6 -33.00 7.10 29.40
C ARG A 6 -32.71 8.30 28.52
N GLN A 7 -33.16 9.51 28.90
CA GLN A 7 -32.86 10.74 28.16
C GLN A 7 -31.39 11.15 28.31
N LEU A 8 -30.78 11.00 29.49
CA LEU A 8 -29.35 11.24 29.71
C LEU A 8 -28.45 10.21 28.98
N LEU A 9 -28.88 8.94 28.88
CA LEU A 9 -28.20 7.91 28.07
C LEU A 9 -28.34 8.14 26.56
N GLN A 10 -29.44 8.74 26.10
CA GLN A 10 -29.64 9.13 24.70
C GLN A 10 -28.88 10.41 24.32
N GLN A 11 -28.66 11.33 25.26
CA GLN A 11 -27.96 12.59 25.02
C GLN A 11 -26.43 12.49 25.02
N LEU A 12 -25.85 11.37 25.51
CA LEU A 12 -24.40 11.26 25.72
C LEU A 12 -23.61 10.50 24.65
N SER A 13 -24.16 9.58 23.85
CA SER A 13 -23.28 8.50 23.38
C SER A 13 -22.94 8.44 21.88
N ASN A 14 -23.80 8.87 20.96
CA ASN A 14 -23.60 8.45 19.56
C ASN A 14 -23.03 9.56 18.67
N GLU A 15 -23.74 10.65 18.41
CA GLU A 15 -23.28 11.59 17.38
C GLU A 15 -22.04 12.40 17.77
N THR A 16 -21.97 12.91 19.00
CA THR A 16 -20.80 13.69 19.46
C THR A 16 -19.55 12.82 19.63
N PHE A 17 -19.74 11.57 20.06
CA PHE A 17 -18.66 10.59 20.18
C PHE A 17 -18.14 10.19 18.79
N LEU A 18 -19.04 9.80 17.87
CA LEU A 18 -18.68 9.47 16.49
C LEU A 18 -17.98 10.64 15.79
N ARG A 19 -18.43 11.88 16.03
CA ARG A 19 -17.80 13.08 15.46
C ARG A 19 -16.38 13.30 15.98
N ARG A 20 -16.13 13.07 17.27
CA ARG A 20 -14.77 13.12 17.84
C ARG A 20 -13.89 11.98 17.30
N LEU A 21 -14.48 10.80 17.09
CA LEU A 21 -13.77 9.66 16.52
C LEU A 21 -13.32 9.95 15.08
N HIS A 22 -14.22 10.47 14.22
CA HIS A 22 -13.86 10.89 12.86
C HIS A 22 -12.78 11.99 12.83
N GLN A 23 -12.82 12.94 13.78
CA GLN A 23 -11.76 13.97 13.89
C GLN A 23 -10.42 13.37 14.29
N PHE A 24 -10.43 12.39 15.19
CA PHE A 24 -9.24 11.66 15.62
C PHE A 24 -8.66 10.83 14.48
N GLU A 25 -9.49 10.06 13.77
CA GLU A 25 -9.11 9.30 12.57
C GLU A 25 -8.48 10.22 11.52
N GLY A 26 -9.13 11.33 11.18
CA GLY A 26 -8.61 12.30 10.21
C GLY A 26 -7.28 12.92 10.65
N THR A 27 -7.04 13.10 11.95
CA THR A 27 -5.76 13.58 12.48
C THR A 27 -4.67 12.54 12.31
N ILE A 28 -4.95 11.28 12.64
CA ILE A 28 -4.02 10.16 12.44
C ILE A 28 -3.66 10.00 10.97
N SER A 29 -4.65 10.02 10.06
CA SER A 29 -4.41 9.87 8.63
C SER A 29 -3.50 10.98 8.08
N LYS A 30 -3.67 12.23 8.54
CA LYS A 30 -2.77 13.33 8.14
C LYS A 30 -1.34 13.12 8.62
N VAL A 31 -1.16 12.68 9.86
CA VAL A 31 0.18 12.37 10.40
C VAL A 31 0.81 11.23 9.60
N LEU A 32 0.05 10.18 9.29
CA LEU A 32 0.50 9.05 8.48
C LEU A 32 0.88 9.49 7.06
N SER A 33 0.08 10.34 6.41
CA SER A 33 0.39 10.88 5.08
C SER A 33 1.69 11.69 5.08
N ILE A 34 1.90 12.56 6.07
CA ILE A 34 3.12 13.37 6.17
C ILE A 34 4.34 12.46 6.37
N GLY A 35 4.24 11.48 7.27
CA GLY A 35 5.30 10.50 7.49
C GLY A 35 5.64 9.72 6.22
N LEU A 36 4.61 9.28 5.49
CA LEU A 36 4.78 8.55 4.24
C LEU A 36 5.42 9.41 3.13
N ILE A 37 5.05 10.70 3.02
CA ILE A 37 5.71 11.64 2.11
C ILE A 37 7.20 11.74 2.44
N GLY A 38 7.56 11.82 3.73
CA GLY A 38 8.96 11.80 4.16
C GLY A 38 9.70 10.54 3.72
N ILE A 39 9.08 9.37 3.88
CA ILE A 39 9.63 8.08 3.43
C ILE A 39 9.80 8.07 1.90
N ILE A 40 8.81 8.53 1.14
CA ILE A 40 8.87 8.60 -0.33
C ILE A 40 10.05 9.46 -0.76
N LEU A 41 10.23 10.65 -0.18
CA LEU A 41 11.37 11.52 -0.48
C LEU A 41 12.71 10.84 -0.19
N ALA A 42 12.83 10.16 0.95
CA ALA A 42 14.04 9.41 1.31
C ALA A 42 14.32 8.28 0.30
N MET A 43 13.31 7.53 -0.11
CA MET A 43 13.47 6.45 -1.11
C MET A 43 13.84 6.98 -2.49
N VAL A 44 13.26 8.11 -2.93
CA VAL A 44 13.62 8.74 -4.20
C VAL A 44 15.08 9.23 -4.17
N PHE A 45 15.51 9.80 -3.04
CA PHE A 45 16.88 10.23 -2.86
C PHE A 45 17.86 9.05 -2.87
N ASP A 46 17.56 7.97 -2.14
CA ASP A 46 18.36 6.75 -2.14
C ASP A 46 18.44 6.13 -3.54
N LEU A 47 17.31 6.04 -4.25
CA LEU A 47 17.25 5.59 -5.64
C LEU A 47 18.15 6.43 -6.55
N ALA A 48 18.13 7.76 -6.42
CA ALA A 48 18.99 8.64 -7.22
C ALA A 48 20.48 8.37 -6.98
N ILE A 49 20.87 8.12 -5.72
CA ILE A 49 22.25 7.76 -5.37
C ILE A 49 22.63 6.41 -5.98
N VAL A 50 21.78 5.39 -5.83
CA VAL A 50 22.04 4.04 -6.36
C VAL A 50 22.15 4.06 -7.87
N MET A 51 21.23 4.75 -8.55
CA MET A 51 21.28 4.92 -10.00
C MET A 51 22.53 5.66 -10.46
N GLY A 52 22.87 6.77 -9.79
CA GLY A 52 24.07 7.53 -10.10
C GLY A 52 25.32 6.65 -10.00
N LYS A 53 25.49 5.94 -8.90
CA LYS A 53 26.61 4.99 -8.73
C LYS A 53 26.61 3.93 -9.82
N ALA A 54 25.48 3.28 -10.07
CA ALA A 54 25.37 2.21 -11.06
C ALA A 54 25.79 2.66 -12.46
N ILE A 55 25.47 3.89 -12.88
CA ILE A 55 25.85 4.42 -14.20
C ILE A 55 27.38 4.64 -14.30
N PHE A 56 28.02 5.11 -13.22
CA PHE A 56 29.45 5.45 -13.25
C PHE A 56 30.39 4.28 -12.91
N THR A 57 29.92 3.24 -12.20
CA THR A 57 30.78 2.13 -11.74
C THR A 57 30.61 0.85 -12.55
N THR A 58 29.52 0.71 -13.31
CA THR A 58 29.23 -0.57 -13.99
C THR A 58 29.93 -0.63 -15.35
N ALA A 59 30.69 -1.70 -15.58
CA ALA A 59 31.38 -1.92 -16.84
C ALA A 59 30.40 -2.06 -18.02
N PRO A 60 30.75 -1.58 -19.24
CA PRO A 60 29.90 -1.70 -20.42
C PRO A 60 29.44 -3.15 -20.65
N GLY A 61 28.13 -3.36 -20.82
CA GLY A 61 27.52 -4.67 -21.07
C GLY A 61 26.99 -5.43 -19.84
N THR A 62 27.35 -5.02 -18.62
CA THR A 62 26.86 -5.68 -17.37
C THR A 62 25.66 -4.98 -16.73
N PHE A 63 25.36 -3.75 -17.15
CA PHE A 63 24.28 -2.92 -16.59
C PHE A 63 22.88 -3.52 -16.78
N LEU A 64 22.62 -4.14 -17.93
CA LEU A 64 21.29 -4.69 -18.28
C LEU A 64 20.95 -6.03 -17.59
N GLY A 65 21.85 -6.56 -16.75
CA GLY A 65 21.63 -7.78 -16.00
C GLY A 65 20.97 -7.52 -14.64
N GLN A 66 21.57 -8.07 -13.58
CA GLN A 66 21.05 -7.97 -12.22
C GLN A 66 20.90 -6.50 -11.73
N THR A 67 21.83 -5.62 -12.11
CA THR A 67 21.81 -4.20 -11.72
C THR A 67 20.53 -3.50 -12.18
N ALA A 68 20.06 -3.76 -13.41
CA ALA A 68 18.81 -3.20 -13.90
C ALA A 68 17.59 -3.73 -13.13
N ILE A 69 17.56 -5.04 -12.81
CA ILE A 69 16.49 -5.66 -12.03
C ILE A 69 16.43 -5.06 -10.61
N ASP A 70 17.60 -4.87 -9.97
CA ASP A 70 17.68 -4.30 -8.63
C ASP A 70 17.19 -2.84 -8.61
N ILE A 71 17.62 -2.02 -9.59
CA ILE A 71 17.15 -0.63 -9.74
C ILE A 71 15.64 -0.61 -9.99
N LEU A 72 15.13 -1.44 -10.90
CA LEU A 72 13.68 -1.57 -11.13
C LEU A 72 12.94 -1.97 -9.86
N GLY A 73 13.52 -2.82 -9.02
CA GLY A 73 12.96 -3.16 -7.72
C GLY A 73 12.82 -1.98 -6.77
N LEU A 74 13.81 -1.08 -6.77
CA LEU A 74 13.75 0.18 -6.01
C LEU A 74 12.69 1.13 -6.58
N PHE A 75 12.59 1.27 -7.91
CA PHE A 75 11.51 2.04 -8.56
C PHE A 75 10.13 1.52 -8.15
N LEU A 76 9.91 0.20 -8.23
CA LEU A 76 8.64 -0.40 -7.86
C LEU A 76 8.36 -0.24 -6.35
N SER A 77 9.39 -0.09 -5.50
CA SER A 77 9.21 0.21 -4.08
C SER A 77 8.74 1.65 -3.84
N VAL A 78 9.23 2.60 -4.62
CA VAL A 78 8.71 3.99 -4.62
C VAL A 78 7.25 4.01 -5.09
N LEU A 79 6.91 3.28 -6.15
CA LEU A 79 5.54 3.23 -6.66
C LEU A 79 4.55 2.68 -5.62
N ILE A 80 4.91 1.66 -4.85
CA ILE A 80 4.04 1.17 -3.77
C ILE A 80 3.79 2.23 -2.71
N ALA A 81 4.81 3.00 -2.32
CA ALA A 81 4.58 4.05 -1.33
C ALA A 81 3.69 5.17 -1.87
N LEU A 82 3.81 5.51 -3.16
CA LEU A 82 2.88 6.43 -3.82
C LEU A 82 1.45 5.85 -3.85
N GLU A 83 1.29 4.56 -4.13
CA GLU A 83 -0.01 3.87 -4.12
C GLU A 83 -0.63 3.86 -2.71
N ILE A 84 0.15 3.61 -1.66
CA ILE A 84 -0.31 3.71 -0.27
C ILE A 84 -0.70 5.16 0.06
N LEU A 85 0.05 6.16 -0.42
CA LEU A 85 -0.28 7.57 -0.23
C LEU A 85 -1.62 7.92 -0.88
N GLU A 86 -1.90 7.38 -2.07
CA GLU A 86 -3.20 7.49 -2.74
C GLU A 86 -4.31 6.84 -1.90
N ASN A 87 -4.07 5.65 -1.35
CA ASN A 87 -5.03 4.95 -0.48
C ASN A 87 -5.38 5.79 0.77
N ILE A 88 -4.37 6.37 1.42
CA ILE A 88 -4.59 7.23 2.60
C ILE A 88 -5.31 8.53 2.18
N THR A 89 -4.94 9.12 1.04
CA THR A 89 -5.56 10.35 0.55
C THR A 89 -7.04 10.10 0.20
N ALA A 90 -7.35 8.98 -0.43
CA ALA A 90 -8.72 8.55 -0.73
C ALA A 90 -9.54 8.36 0.56
N TYR A 91 -8.93 7.80 1.60
CA TYR A 91 -9.56 7.69 2.92
C TYR A 91 -9.83 9.06 3.55
N ILE A 92 -8.89 10.02 3.46
CA ILE A 92 -9.10 11.38 3.95
C ILE A 92 -10.25 12.07 3.21
N GLN A 93 -10.38 11.86 1.89
CA GLN A 93 -11.41 12.52 1.08
C GLN A 93 -12.82 11.94 1.27
N LYS A 94 -12.93 10.60 1.36
CA LYS A 94 -14.24 9.92 1.37
C LYS A 94 -14.61 9.31 2.72
N HIS A 95 -13.71 9.33 3.70
CA HIS A 95 -13.85 8.69 5.02
C HIS A 95 -14.22 7.19 4.95
N VAL A 96 -13.87 6.55 3.84
CA VAL A 96 -14.12 5.13 3.59
C VAL A 96 -12.90 4.54 2.90
N VAL A 97 -12.45 3.39 3.40
CA VAL A 97 -11.40 2.61 2.75
C VAL A 97 -12.03 1.92 1.53
N GLN A 98 -11.51 2.24 0.34
CA GLN A 98 -11.95 1.60 -0.89
C GLN A 98 -11.35 0.19 -0.95
N VAL A 99 -12.19 -0.82 -0.68
CA VAL A 99 -11.77 -2.22 -0.65
C VAL A 99 -11.17 -2.65 -2.00
N GLU A 100 -11.74 -2.19 -3.12
CA GLU A 100 -11.21 -2.43 -4.45
C GLU A 100 -9.75 -1.96 -4.59
N LEU A 101 -9.46 -0.76 -4.09
CA LEU A 101 -8.14 -0.15 -4.15
C LEU A 101 -7.13 -0.90 -3.27
N VAL A 102 -7.53 -1.32 -2.07
CA VAL A 102 -6.67 -2.12 -1.18
C VAL A 102 -6.30 -3.47 -1.81
N ILE A 103 -7.27 -4.15 -2.45
CA ILE A 103 -7.01 -5.44 -3.12
C ILE A 103 -6.12 -5.23 -4.36
N ALA A 104 -6.35 -4.14 -5.12
CA ALA A 104 -5.49 -3.79 -6.25
C ALA A 104 -4.04 -3.57 -5.78
N THR A 105 -3.83 -2.83 -4.68
CA THR A 105 -2.51 -2.60 -4.09
C THR A 105 -1.87 -3.89 -3.57
N ALA A 106 -2.65 -4.83 -3.05
CA ALA A 106 -2.13 -6.15 -2.69
C ALA A 106 -1.66 -6.94 -3.92
N LEU A 107 -2.42 -6.88 -5.02
CA LEU A 107 -2.08 -7.56 -6.27
C LEU A 107 -0.82 -6.96 -6.92
N THR A 108 -0.70 -5.63 -6.96
CA THR A 108 0.52 -4.94 -7.46
C THR A 108 1.72 -5.26 -6.58
N ALA A 109 1.56 -5.28 -5.25
CA ALA A 109 2.63 -5.59 -4.30
C ALA A 109 3.20 -7.01 -4.48
N VAL A 110 2.32 -8.00 -4.67
CA VAL A 110 2.73 -9.38 -4.94
C VAL A 110 3.34 -9.50 -6.34
N GLY A 111 2.74 -8.86 -7.35
CA GLY A 111 3.26 -8.83 -8.72
C GLY A 111 4.70 -8.29 -8.78
N ARG A 112 4.98 -7.18 -8.10
CA ARG A 112 6.36 -6.66 -7.98
C ARG A 112 7.32 -7.69 -7.38
N LYS A 113 6.89 -8.41 -6.33
CA LYS A 113 7.76 -9.39 -5.66
C LYS A 113 8.11 -10.56 -6.57
N ILE A 114 7.26 -10.89 -7.55
CA ILE A 114 7.57 -11.85 -8.61
C ILE A 114 8.58 -11.30 -9.60
N ILE A 115 8.44 -10.05 -10.03
CA ILE A 115 9.33 -9.44 -11.04
C ILE A 115 10.80 -9.48 -10.60
N ILE A 116 11.04 -9.31 -9.29
CA ILE A 116 12.38 -9.27 -8.69
C ILE A 116 12.82 -10.67 -8.19
N LEU A 117 11.98 -11.69 -8.33
CA LEU A 117 12.22 -13.02 -7.74
C LEU A 117 13.34 -13.75 -8.48
N ASP A 118 14.35 -14.19 -7.73
CA ASP A 118 15.39 -15.09 -8.22
C ASP A 118 14.92 -16.55 -8.12
N LEU A 119 14.46 -17.10 -9.25
CA LEU A 119 13.93 -18.47 -9.34
C LEU A 119 14.95 -19.54 -8.95
N ALA A 120 16.26 -19.26 -9.03
CA ALA A 120 17.29 -20.22 -8.64
C ALA A 120 17.35 -20.43 -7.11
N LYS A 121 16.81 -19.50 -6.32
CA LYS A 121 16.87 -19.51 -4.86
C LYS A 121 15.56 -19.93 -4.19
N VAL A 122 14.52 -20.20 -4.98
CA VAL A 122 13.16 -20.41 -4.47
C VAL A 122 12.72 -21.85 -4.72
N SER A 123 12.21 -22.51 -3.68
CA SER A 123 11.68 -23.87 -3.81
C SER A 123 10.41 -23.88 -4.67
N GLY A 124 10.20 -24.96 -5.43
CA GLY A 124 8.99 -25.12 -6.24
C GLY A 124 7.69 -25.05 -5.43
N VAL A 125 7.71 -25.51 -4.17
CA VAL A 125 6.57 -25.43 -3.25
C VAL A 125 6.23 -23.97 -2.92
N THR A 126 7.24 -23.13 -2.68
CA THR A 126 7.04 -21.69 -2.43
C THR A 126 6.44 -21.00 -3.66
N LEU A 127 6.89 -21.36 -4.86
CA LEU A 127 6.37 -20.79 -6.10
C LEU A 127 4.90 -21.16 -6.33
N ILE A 128 4.51 -22.41 -6.05
CA ILE A 128 3.11 -22.86 -6.11
C ILE A 128 2.26 -22.11 -5.08
N GLY A 129 2.74 -21.96 -3.84
CA GLY A 129 2.04 -21.19 -2.81
C GLY A 129 1.82 -19.74 -3.21
N LEU A 130 2.81 -19.11 -3.86
CA LEU A 130 2.71 -17.75 -4.38
C LEU A 130 1.67 -17.65 -5.51
N ALA A 131 1.67 -18.61 -6.44
CA ALA A 131 0.69 -18.66 -7.53
C ALA A 131 -0.75 -18.78 -7.01
N ILE A 132 -0.98 -19.63 -6.00
CA ILE A 132 -2.30 -19.80 -5.36
C ILE A 132 -2.72 -18.51 -4.65
N ALA A 133 -1.81 -17.84 -3.94
CA ALA A 133 -2.11 -16.58 -3.26
C ALA A 133 -2.53 -15.48 -4.25
N ILE A 134 -1.83 -15.35 -5.38
CA ILE A 134 -2.16 -14.40 -6.43
C ILE A 134 -3.50 -14.72 -7.07
N PHE A 135 -3.75 -16.00 -7.33
CA PHE A 135 -5.02 -16.44 -7.90
C PHE A 135 -6.19 -16.11 -6.96
N ALA A 136 -6.03 -16.33 -5.66
CA ALA A 136 -7.02 -15.96 -4.64
C ALA A 136 -7.25 -14.44 -4.59
N LEU A 137 -6.19 -13.63 -4.64
CA LEU A 137 -6.29 -12.17 -4.69
C LEU A 137 -6.98 -11.67 -5.97
N ALA A 138 -6.66 -12.26 -7.12
CA ALA A 138 -7.26 -11.92 -8.41
C ALA A 138 -8.77 -12.25 -8.42
N ILE A 139 -9.16 -13.41 -7.87
CA ILE A 139 -10.57 -13.76 -7.69
C ILE A 139 -11.27 -12.77 -6.74
N SER A 140 -10.64 -12.43 -5.62
CA SER A 140 -11.18 -11.45 -4.67
C SER A 140 -11.40 -10.09 -5.35
N TYR A 141 -10.44 -9.61 -6.14
CA TYR A 141 -10.56 -8.38 -6.93
C TYR A 141 -11.73 -8.46 -7.92
N TRP A 142 -11.85 -9.56 -8.64
CA TRP A 142 -12.94 -9.76 -9.62
C TRP A 142 -14.32 -9.76 -8.96
N ILE A 143 -14.48 -10.42 -7.81
CA ILE A 143 -15.75 -10.47 -7.06
C ILE A 143 -16.11 -9.06 -6.56
N VAL A 144 -15.18 -8.35 -5.92
CA VAL A 144 -15.43 -7.00 -5.39
C VAL A 144 -15.77 -6.02 -6.51
N ARG A 145 -15.09 -6.12 -7.65
CA ARG A 145 -15.35 -5.25 -8.80
C ARG A 145 -16.68 -5.55 -9.49
N THR A 146 -17.13 -6.80 -9.49
CA THR A 146 -18.42 -7.18 -10.08
C THR A 146 -19.59 -6.88 -9.16
N SER A 147 -19.42 -6.90 -7.83
CA SER A 147 -20.48 -6.58 -6.87
C SER A 147 -20.75 -5.08 -6.71
N HIS A 148 -19.78 -4.23 -7.03
CA HIS A 148 -19.91 -2.76 -7.00
C HIS A 148 -20.36 -2.14 -8.35
N ARG A 149 -20.61 -2.95 -9.37
CA ARG A 149 -21.26 -2.54 -10.64
C ARG A 149 -22.77 -2.65 -10.55
#